data_AF-A0AAD6XV76-F1
#
_entry.id   AF-A0AAD6XV76-F1
#
_cell.length_a   1.000
_cell.length_b   1.000
_cell.length_c   1.000
_cell.angle_alpha   90.00
_cell.angle_beta   90.00
_cell.angle_gamma   90.00
#
_symmetry.space_group_name_H-M   'P 1'
#
loop_
_entity.id
_entity.type
_entity.pdbx_description
1 polymer ?
#
loop_
_entity_poly.entity_id
_entity_poly.type
_entity_poly.pdbx_seq_one_letter_code
_entity_poly.pdbx_strand_id
1 'polypeptide(L)'
;MQGWQTGIDKGKLKQGVESSLPPLPSPTYSGPLAAAEYERMRRELETLKKENKHARKQLKKQDKVIEELRAQVAIETSAREEQEKLVAAVSSKSLQKEELLKAIEVSLQCQICIELISKPYALAPCGHILCLECLQQWFRSAPAASDDDMDAEAQEESILHREKSCPCCRATVLRRPVPVFMVKSVVTALRATAAAPVPIQGEEDADPWKGLFTPDHESPSDEDDRVDYESSEYDGGDFFDYSEDDLDGAEVELAMGLGSDDSDAVYTVARWEPPTRRVEFENVSSALWKMQRRGCTPRLIMLFHMRYTHDEGLVAHVSSLDALGADVTMGRNRLFLGWNIHIDTSDDTVESDPEKTFIVRQLRDIRRHPQRWMVTERHGFPGRGIVDARRLAPAEDTELYDTSDSEAYINDEDFM
;
A
#
# COMPACT_ATOMS: atom_id res chain seq x y z
N MET A 1 29.81 37.95 -0.34
CA MET A 1 31.17 38.52 -0.31
C MET A 1 31.05 40.02 -0.57
N GLN A 2 31.55 40.82 0.36
CA GLN A 2 31.48 42.28 0.35
C GLN A 2 32.23 42.83 -0.87
N GLY A 3 31.54 43.65 -1.68
CA GLY A 3 32.10 44.27 -2.87
C GLY A 3 33.14 45.32 -2.51
N TRP A 4 34.38 45.09 -2.93
CA TRP A 4 35.43 46.11 -2.95
C TRP A 4 35.21 46.99 -4.17
N GLN A 5 34.42 48.05 -4.03
CA GLN A 5 34.31 49.13 -4.99
C GLN A 5 35.56 50.01 -4.88
N THR A 6 36.53 49.79 -5.77
CA THR A 6 37.62 50.74 -6.01
C THR A 6 37.07 51.91 -6.85
N GLY A 7 36.51 52.89 -6.16
CA GLY A 7 36.18 54.20 -6.73
C GLY A 7 37.47 54.90 -7.18
N ILE A 8 37.81 54.77 -8.46
CA ILE A 8 38.78 55.68 -9.10
C ILE A 8 38.03 56.98 -9.35
N ASP A 9 38.15 57.88 -8.38
CA ASP A 9 37.67 59.24 -8.42
C ASP A 9 38.40 59.98 -9.56
N LYS A 10 37.72 60.16 -10.71
CA LYS A 10 38.21 61.00 -11.80
C LYS A 10 38.03 62.46 -11.39
N GLY A 11 38.91 62.92 -10.51
CA GLY A 11 39.09 64.32 -10.19
C GLY A 11 39.32 65.10 -11.48
N LYS A 12 38.32 65.89 -11.89
CA LYS A 12 38.45 66.95 -12.88
C LYS A 12 39.54 67.91 -12.38
N LEU A 13 40.77 67.76 -12.87
CA LEU A 13 41.79 68.79 -12.75
C LEU A 13 41.32 69.99 -13.57
N LYS A 14 40.78 70.99 -12.88
CA LYS A 14 40.52 72.32 -13.42
C LYS A 14 41.85 72.88 -13.98
N GLN A 15 41.89 73.08 -15.29
CA GLN A 15 42.82 74.00 -15.92
C GLN A 15 42.49 75.41 -15.43
N GLY A 16 43.48 76.11 -14.90
CA GLY A 16 43.37 77.53 -14.60
C GLY A 16 44.09 77.93 -13.34
N VAL A 17 45.41 78.09 -13.43
CA VAL A 17 46.14 79.23 -12.87
C VAL A 17 47.35 79.46 -13.78
N GLU A 18 47.25 80.48 -14.62
CA GLU A 18 48.35 81.04 -15.38
C GLU A 18 49.19 81.87 -14.40
N SER A 19 50.15 81.24 -13.70
CA SER A 19 51.11 81.95 -12.86
C SER A 19 52.33 82.32 -13.71
N SER A 20 52.50 83.62 -13.92
CA SER A 20 53.67 84.26 -14.49
C SER A 20 54.96 83.78 -13.79
N LEU A 21 55.68 82.85 -14.42
CA LEU A 21 57.05 82.48 -14.06
C LEU A 21 58.03 83.46 -14.74
N PRO A 22 59.09 83.90 -14.05
CA PRO A 22 60.10 84.77 -14.62
C PRO A 22 60.86 84.08 -15.77
N PRO A 23 61.39 84.84 -16.74
CA PRO A 23 62.10 84.28 -17.88
C PRO A 23 63.33 83.52 -17.40
N LEU A 24 63.33 82.20 -17.60
CA LEU A 24 64.51 81.37 -17.39
C LEU A 24 65.63 81.88 -18.31
N PRO A 25 66.87 82.02 -17.82
CA PRO A 25 68.00 82.39 -18.65
C PRO A 25 68.18 81.31 -19.73
N SER A 26 68.24 81.75 -20.99
CA SER A 26 68.51 80.90 -22.14
C SER A 26 69.85 80.18 -21.92
N PRO A 27 69.89 78.84 -21.79
CA PRO A 27 71.16 78.15 -21.75
C PRO A 27 71.77 78.26 -23.14
N THR A 28 72.87 79.01 -23.24
CA THR A 28 73.77 79.00 -24.40
C THR A 28 74.48 77.65 -24.46
N TYR A 29 73.74 76.61 -24.84
CA TYR A 29 74.28 75.29 -25.12
C TYR A 29 74.41 75.17 -26.64
N SER A 30 75.45 75.80 -27.19
CA SER A 30 75.72 75.82 -28.62
C SER A 30 77.18 75.44 -28.86
N GLY A 31 77.39 74.23 -29.39
CA GLY A 31 78.69 73.66 -29.73
C GLY A 31 78.54 72.24 -30.31
N PRO A 32 79.58 71.66 -30.94
CA PRO A 32 79.51 70.33 -31.56
C PRO A 32 79.12 69.19 -30.58
N LEU A 33 79.43 69.34 -29.28
CA LEU A 33 78.98 68.42 -28.22
C LEU A 33 77.46 68.46 -28.03
N ALA A 34 76.84 69.64 -28.12
CA ALA A 34 75.40 69.81 -28.00
C ALA A 34 74.63 69.15 -29.14
N ALA A 35 75.18 69.20 -30.36
CA ALA A 35 74.60 68.52 -31.52
C ALA A 35 74.66 66.98 -31.38
N ALA A 36 75.79 66.44 -30.87
CA ALA A 36 75.95 65.00 -30.64
C ALA A 36 75.00 64.48 -29.55
N GLU A 37 74.81 65.23 -28.46
CA GLU A 37 73.85 64.89 -27.40
C GLU A 37 72.39 64.98 -27.87
N TYR A 38 72.06 65.98 -28.69
CA TYR A 38 70.75 66.11 -29.31
C TYR A 38 70.42 64.90 -30.20
N GLU A 39 71.40 64.44 -30.99
CA GLU A 39 71.23 63.29 -31.86
C GLU A 39 71.07 61.97 -31.06
N ARG A 40 71.82 61.83 -29.96
CA ARG A 40 71.66 60.71 -29.01
C ARG A 40 70.26 60.71 -28.40
N MET A 41 69.80 61.84 -27.86
CA MET A 41 68.45 61.97 -27.30
C MET A 41 67.36 61.68 -28.34
N ARG A 42 67.56 62.08 -29.60
CA ARG A 42 66.63 61.76 -30.69
C ARG A 42 66.54 60.25 -30.94
N ARG A 43 67.67 59.54 -30.96
CA ARG A 43 67.69 58.06 -31.08
C ARG A 43 66.98 57.40 -29.89
N GLU A 44 67.23 57.88 -28.67
CA GLU A 44 66.56 57.40 -27.45
C GLU A 44 65.03 57.67 -27.49
N LEU A 45 64.58 58.82 -28.01
CA LEU A 45 63.16 59.08 -28.21
C LEU A 45 62.53 58.16 -29.27
N GLU A 46 63.26 57.81 -30.32
CA GLU A 46 62.78 56.87 -31.34
C GLU A 46 62.69 55.43 -30.81
N THR A 47 63.64 54.98 -29.98
CA THR A 47 63.57 53.68 -29.31
C THR A 47 62.40 53.63 -28.33
N LEU A 48 62.26 54.64 -27.47
CA LEU A 48 61.13 54.76 -26.53
C LEU A 48 59.78 54.79 -27.25
N LYS A 49 59.68 55.48 -28.41
CA LYS A 49 58.45 55.47 -29.23
C LYS A 49 58.13 54.07 -29.77
N LYS A 50 59.14 53.31 -30.22
CA LYS A 50 58.95 51.92 -30.71
C LYS A 50 58.51 51.00 -29.56
N GLU A 51 59.15 51.13 -28.40
CA GLU A 51 58.78 50.40 -27.18
C GLU A 51 57.35 50.72 -26.73
N ASN A 52 56.98 52.01 -26.69
CA ASN A 52 55.62 52.42 -26.34
C ASN A 52 54.58 51.87 -27.34
N LYS A 53 54.90 51.85 -28.64
CA LYS A 53 54.04 51.22 -29.66
C LYS A 53 53.92 49.71 -29.44
N HIS A 54 54.99 49.02 -29.04
CA HIS A 54 54.96 47.60 -28.73
C HIS A 54 54.14 47.32 -27.46
N ALA A 55 54.37 48.06 -26.38
CA ALA A 55 53.61 47.98 -25.13
C ALA A 55 52.12 48.22 -25.36
N ARG A 56 51.74 49.24 -26.15
CA ARG A 56 50.33 49.48 -26.53
C ARG A 56 49.70 48.32 -27.30
N LYS A 57 50.46 47.62 -28.15
CA LYS A 57 49.97 46.43 -28.84
C LYS A 57 49.81 45.25 -27.88
N GLN A 58 50.72 45.09 -26.92
CA GLN A 58 50.62 44.06 -25.89
C GLN A 58 49.43 44.30 -24.96
N LEU A 59 49.21 45.54 -24.49
CA LEU A 59 48.04 45.91 -23.71
C LEU A 59 46.74 45.58 -24.43
N LYS A 60 46.62 45.93 -25.73
CA LYS A 60 45.44 45.57 -26.53
C LYS A 60 45.22 44.06 -26.67
N LYS A 61 46.28 43.25 -26.64
CA LYS A 61 46.15 41.78 -26.64
C LYS A 61 45.69 41.28 -25.27
N GLN A 62 46.25 41.81 -24.19
CA GLN A 62 45.85 41.49 -22.82
C GLN A 62 44.40 41.88 -22.56
N ASP A 63 43.95 43.06 -23.01
CA ASP A 63 42.57 43.50 -22.90
C ASP A 63 41.60 42.51 -23.56
N LYS A 64 41.95 41.98 -24.74
CA LYS A 64 41.13 40.96 -25.42
C LYS A 64 41.05 39.66 -24.63
N VAL A 65 42.18 39.20 -24.08
CA VAL A 65 42.21 37.99 -23.24
C VAL A 65 41.43 38.19 -21.94
N ILE A 66 41.47 39.38 -21.34
CA ILE A 66 40.71 39.71 -20.14
C ILE A 66 39.21 39.65 -20.42
N GLU A 67 38.74 40.19 -21.55
CA GLU A 67 37.31 40.14 -21.91
C GLU A 67 36.85 38.70 -22.20
N GLU A 68 37.68 37.89 -22.86
CA GLU A 68 37.40 36.47 -23.10
C GLU A 68 37.30 35.67 -21.79
N LEU A 69 38.25 35.86 -20.87
CA LEU A 69 38.22 35.22 -19.55
C LEU A 69 37.02 35.67 -18.71
N ARG A 70 36.61 36.95 -18.79
CA ARG A 70 35.41 37.45 -18.13
C ARG A 70 34.14 36.78 -18.65
N ALA A 71 34.04 36.59 -19.96
CA ALA A 71 32.91 35.88 -20.57
C ALA A 71 32.86 34.41 -20.13
N GLN A 72 34.02 33.72 -20.10
CA GLN A 72 34.11 32.34 -19.63
C GLN A 72 33.69 32.20 -18.17
N VAL A 73 34.18 33.08 -17.29
CA VAL A 73 33.79 33.10 -15.87
C VAL A 73 32.29 33.32 -15.72
N ALA A 74 31.68 34.22 -16.50
CA ALA A 74 30.24 34.46 -16.43
C ALA A 74 29.41 33.22 -16.81
N ILE A 75 29.83 32.47 -17.84
CA ILE A 75 29.19 31.21 -18.25
C ILE A 75 29.33 30.17 -17.15
N GLU A 76 30.52 29.98 -16.61
CA GLU A 76 30.78 29.00 -15.54
C GLU A 76 30.02 29.35 -14.24
N THR A 77 29.91 30.64 -13.89
CA THR A 77 29.11 31.05 -12.74
C THR A 77 27.62 30.74 -12.93
N SER A 78 27.08 30.99 -14.13
CA SER A 78 25.68 30.63 -14.43
C SER A 78 25.45 29.13 -14.36
N ALA A 79 26.36 28.32 -14.91
CA ALA A 79 26.26 26.86 -14.86
C ALA A 79 26.37 26.33 -13.42
N ARG A 80 27.24 26.92 -12.60
CA ARG A 80 27.38 26.58 -11.19
C ARG A 80 26.13 26.91 -10.38
N GLU A 81 25.52 28.07 -10.61
CA GLU A 81 24.27 28.46 -9.96
C GLU A 81 23.12 27.48 -10.30
N GLU A 82 23.06 27.00 -11.54
CA GLU A 82 22.09 25.98 -11.95
C GLU A 82 22.37 24.63 -11.27
N GLN A 83 23.64 24.21 -11.22
CA GLN A 83 24.04 22.98 -10.53
C GLN A 83 23.74 23.06 -9.03
N GLU A 84 23.98 24.19 -8.37
CA GLU A 84 23.66 24.41 -6.96
C GLU A 84 22.15 24.30 -6.70
N LYS A 85 21.30 24.83 -7.60
CA LYS A 85 19.84 24.68 -7.52
C LYS A 85 19.41 23.22 -7.66
N LEU A 86 20.01 22.46 -8.59
CA LEU A 86 19.70 21.04 -8.77
C LEU A 86 20.12 20.21 -7.55
N VAL A 87 21.32 20.47 -7.00
CA VAL A 87 21.82 19.79 -5.80
C VAL A 87 20.92 20.11 -4.59
N ALA A 88 20.51 21.37 -4.41
CA ALA A 88 19.59 21.75 -3.35
C ALA A 88 18.23 21.04 -3.50
N ALA A 89 17.70 20.96 -4.72
CA ALA A 89 16.44 20.26 -4.99
C ALA A 89 16.54 18.75 -4.70
N VAL A 90 17.61 18.09 -5.14
CA VAL A 90 17.83 16.66 -4.86
C VAL A 90 18.05 16.40 -3.38
N SER A 91 18.82 17.25 -2.70
CA SER A 91 19.05 17.15 -1.25
C SER A 91 17.74 17.25 -0.47
N SER A 92 16.87 18.22 -0.80
CA SER A 92 15.57 18.36 -0.13
C SER A 92 14.68 17.12 -0.30
N LYS A 93 14.64 16.54 -1.51
CA LYS A 93 13.90 15.30 -1.78
C LYS A 93 14.50 14.09 -1.07
N SER A 94 15.82 14.04 -0.91
CA SER A 94 16.49 12.98 -0.15
C SER A 94 16.08 13.01 1.32
N LEU A 95 16.08 14.20 1.92
CA LEU A 95 15.65 14.38 3.32
C LEU A 95 14.20 13.94 3.53
N GLN A 96 13.28 14.30 2.62
CA GLN A 96 11.88 13.85 2.68
C GLN A 96 11.74 12.32 2.60
N LYS A 97 12.55 11.66 1.75
CA LYS A 97 12.57 10.20 1.65
C LYS A 97 13.10 9.54 2.93
N GLU A 98 14.16 10.09 3.52
CA GLU A 98 14.70 9.61 4.78
C GLU A 98 13.69 9.74 5.92
N GLU A 99 12.94 10.84 5.98
CA GLU A 99 11.87 11.03 6.97
C GLU A 99 10.74 10.01 6.79
N LEU A 100 10.29 9.78 5.55
CA LEU A 100 9.28 8.76 5.24
C LEU A 100 9.75 7.35 5.62
N LEU A 101 11.00 6.99 5.28
CA LEU A 101 11.57 5.68 5.63
C LEU A 101 11.63 5.49 7.15
N LYS A 102 12.02 6.52 7.92
CA LYS A 102 12.00 6.47 9.39
C LYS A 102 10.58 6.31 9.94
N ALA A 103 9.59 7.00 9.36
CA ALA A 103 8.20 6.85 9.78
C ALA A 103 7.68 5.41 9.55
N ILE A 104 8.02 4.82 8.40
CA ILE A 104 7.70 3.41 8.11
C ILE A 104 8.43 2.47 9.07
N GLU A 105 9.72 2.70 9.32
CA GLU A 105 10.52 1.90 10.26
C GLU A 105 9.89 1.86 11.66
N VAL A 106 9.48 3.01 12.19
CA VAL A 106 8.79 3.12 13.48
C VAL A 106 7.45 2.37 13.47
N SER A 107 6.67 2.46 12.39
CA SER A 107 5.39 1.74 12.26
C SER A 107 5.53 0.22 12.24
N LEU A 108 6.72 -0.29 11.88
CA LEU A 108 7.05 -1.71 11.80
C LEU A 108 7.87 -2.20 13.01
N GLN A 109 7.88 -1.43 14.09
CA GLN A 109 8.45 -1.85 15.37
C GLN A 109 7.46 -2.70 16.16
N CYS A 110 7.97 -3.81 16.70
CA CYS A 110 7.22 -4.67 17.60
C CYS A 110 6.94 -3.93 18.90
N GLN A 111 5.70 -3.94 19.38
CA GLN A 111 5.32 -3.24 20.61
C GLN A 111 5.84 -3.91 21.91
N ILE A 112 6.50 -5.08 21.80
CA ILE A 112 7.16 -5.74 22.93
C ILE A 112 8.66 -5.39 22.95
N CYS A 113 9.40 -5.73 21.90
CA CYS A 113 10.86 -5.52 21.88
C CYS A 113 11.29 -4.14 21.36
N ILE A 114 10.37 -3.36 20.76
CA ILE A 114 10.62 -2.03 20.16
C ILE A 114 11.65 -2.08 19.00
N GLU A 115 11.94 -3.28 18.49
CA GLU A 115 12.78 -3.50 17.31
C GLU A 115 11.91 -3.78 16.07
N LEU A 116 12.51 -3.67 14.88
CA LEU A 116 11.87 -4.08 13.63
C LEU A 116 11.38 -5.53 13.72
N ILE A 117 10.11 -5.77 13.41
CA ILE A 117 9.45 -7.05 13.64
C ILE A 117 10.19 -8.21 12.95
N SER A 118 10.66 -9.19 13.72
CA SER A 118 11.26 -10.44 13.24
C SER A 118 10.21 -11.55 13.21
N LYS A 119 10.07 -12.25 12.06
CA LYS A 119 9.02 -13.28 11.84
C LYS A 119 7.63 -12.76 12.29
N PRO A 120 6.98 -11.86 11.52
CA PRO A 120 5.73 -11.22 11.93
C PRO A 120 4.55 -12.18 11.98
N TYR A 121 3.80 -12.19 13.08
CA TYR A 121 2.55 -12.93 13.24
C TYR A 121 1.43 -11.99 13.68
N ALA A 122 0.25 -12.12 13.06
CA ALA A 122 -0.96 -11.38 13.40
C ALA A 122 -1.82 -12.14 14.41
N LEU A 123 -2.36 -11.41 15.38
CA LEU A 123 -3.31 -11.91 16.37
C LEU A 123 -4.76 -11.75 15.87
N ALA A 124 -5.59 -12.78 16.00
CA ALA A 124 -7.03 -12.70 15.72
C ALA A 124 -7.82 -12.56 17.05
N PRO A 125 -8.82 -11.66 17.14
CA PRO A 125 -9.43 -10.87 16.06
C PRO A 125 -8.82 -9.46 15.86
N CYS A 126 -7.94 -9.00 16.75
CA CYS A 126 -7.52 -7.58 16.79
C CYS A 126 -6.54 -7.14 15.69
N GLY A 127 -5.90 -8.05 14.97
CA GLY A 127 -5.01 -7.75 13.85
C GLY A 127 -3.61 -7.24 14.22
N HIS A 128 -3.28 -7.08 15.51
CA HIS A 128 -1.95 -6.63 15.92
C HIS A 128 -0.86 -7.62 15.51
N ILE A 129 0.25 -7.09 14.99
CA ILE A 129 1.37 -7.86 14.46
C ILE A 129 2.58 -7.69 15.38
N LEU A 130 3.13 -8.80 15.87
CA LEU A 130 4.32 -8.81 16.73
C LEU A 130 5.31 -9.89 16.26
N CYS A 131 6.51 -9.88 16.83
CA CYS A 131 7.49 -10.93 16.58
C CYS A 131 7.01 -12.27 17.14
N LEU A 132 7.36 -13.36 16.46
CA LEU A 132 7.09 -14.72 16.93
C LEU A 132 7.56 -14.95 18.37
N GLU A 133 8.84 -14.65 18.63
CA GLU A 133 9.48 -14.90 19.93
C GLU A 133 8.84 -14.07 21.04
N CYS A 134 8.50 -12.81 20.75
CA CYS A 134 7.82 -11.94 21.70
C CYS A 134 6.44 -12.47 22.10
N LEU A 135 5.67 -12.99 21.13
CA LEU A 135 4.37 -13.60 21.39
C LEU A 135 4.50 -14.90 22.20
N GLN A 136 5.44 -15.76 21.84
CA GLN A 136 5.69 -17.01 22.57
C GLN A 136 6.05 -16.73 24.03
N GLN A 137 6.93 -15.76 24.29
CA GLN A 137 7.30 -15.39 25.65
C GLN A 137 6.11 -14.81 26.41
N TRP A 138 5.37 -13.89 25.80
CA TRP A 138 4.17 -13.29 26.41
C TRP A 138 3.13 -14.35 26.82
N PHE A 139 2.84 -15.31 25.95
CA PHE A 139 1.86 -16.35 26.22
C PHE A 139 2.31 -17.39 27.25
N ARG A 140 3.62 -17.53 27.50
CA ARG A 140 4.17 -18.35 28.59
C ARG A 140 4.11 -17.61 29.92
N SER A 141 4.48 -16.32 29.93
CA SER A 141 4.64 -15.52 31.15
C SER A 141 3.37 -15.02 31.83
N ALA A 142 2.19 -15.19 31.23
CA ALA A 142 0.95 -14.83 31.94
C ALA A 142 0.83 -15.66 33.24
N PRO A 143 0.28 -15.11 34.33
CA PRO A 143 0.13 -15.84 35.59
C PRO A 143 -0.89 -16.99 35.46
N ALA A 144 -0.65 -18.10 36.15
CA ALA A 144 -1.64 -19.16 36.31
C ALA A 144 -2.73 -18.69 37.28
N ALA A 145 -3.99 -19.08 37.06
CA ALA A 145 -5.12 -18.60 37.86
C ALA A 145 -5.19 -19.19 39.28
N SER A 146 -4.26 -20.07 39.67
CA SER A 146 -4.19 -20.68 41.00
C SER A 146 -2.73 -20.86 41.43
N ASP A 147 -2.35 -20.22 42.52
CA ASP A 147 -1.02 -20.28 43.17
C ASP A 147 -0.80 -21.57 43.98
N ASP A 148 -1.38 -22.70 43.57
CA ASP A 148 -1.23 -23.98 44.28
C ASP A 148 -0.15 -24.85 43.63
N ASP A 149 0.69 -25.46 44.49
CA ASP A 149 1.85 -26.32 44.20
C ASP A 149 1.52 -27.52 43.27
N MET A 150 1.34 -27.25 41.97
CA MET A 150 1.02 -28.25 40.96
C MET A 150 2.29 -28.75 40.24
N ASP A 151 2.38 -30.07 40.03
CA ASP A 151 3.48 -30.74 39.34
C ASP A 151 3.72 -30.19 37.92
N ALA A 152 4.97 -30.26 37.43
CA ALA A 152 5.40 -29.64 36.16
C ALA A 152 4.56 -30.07 34.92
N GLU A 153 4.06 -31.31 34.89
CA GLU A 153 3.17 -31.80 33.82
C GLU A 153 1.80 -31.11 33.84
N ALA A 154 1.25 -30.83 35.02
CA ALA A 154 -0.01 -30.09 35.15
C ALA A 154 0.13 -28.61 34.77
N GLN A 155 1.35 -28.06 34.85
CA GLN A 155 1.65 -26.69 34.44
C GLN A 155 1.62 -26.54 32.90
N GLU A 156 2.01 -27.57 32.15
CA GLU A 156 1.94 -27.56 30.67
C GLU A 156 0.49 -27.63 30.16
N GLU A 157 -0.35 -28.50 30.74
CA GLU A 157 -1.79 -28.56 30.43
C GLU A 157 -2.51 -27.25 30.78
N SER A 158 -2.11 -26.61 31.88
CA SER A 158 -2.62 -25.29 32.28
C SER A 158 -2.28 -24.20 31.27
N ILE A 159 -1.09 -24.23 30.66
CA ILE A 159 -0.70 -23.24 29.64
C ILE A 159 -1.50 -23.42 28.34
N LEU A 160 -1.82 -24.65 27.93
CA LEU A 160 -2.56 -24.91 26.69
C LEU A 160 -4.00 -24.36 26.70
N HIS A 161 -4.69 -24.46 27.85
CA HIS A 161 -6.10 -24.08 27.99
C HIS A 161 -6.29 -22.65 28.52
N ARG A 162 -5.20 -21.98 28.91
CA ARG A 162 -5.27 -20.61 29.43
C ARG A 162 -5.61 -19.60 28.33
N GLU A 163 -6.53 -18.70 28.63
CA GLU A 163 -6.83 -17.54 27.80
C GLU A 163 -5.58 -16.72 27.47
N LYS A 164 -5.41 -16.43 26.17
CA LYS A 164 -4.29 -15.65 25.67
C LYS A 164 -4.80 -14.25 25.34
N SER A 165 -4.07 -13.21 25.73
CA SER A 165 -4.44 -11.81 25.47
C SER A 165 -3.40 -11.09 24.63
N CYS A 166 -3.85 -10.16 23.80
CA CYS A 166 -2.97 -9.32 22.99
C CYS A 166 -2.15 -8.38 23.88
N PRO A 167 -0.81 -8.31 23.74
CA PRO A 167 0.03 -7.36 24.47
C PRO A 167 -0.34 -5.89 24.21
N CYS A 168 -0.81 -5.58 23.00
CA CYS A 168 -1.08 -4.20 22.58
C CYS A 168 -2.45 -3.69 23.04
N CYS A 169 -3.50 -4.50 22.88
CA CYS A 169 -4.89 -4.06 23.12
C CYS A 169 -5.65 -4.94 24.12
N ARG A 170 -5.01 -5.97 24.68
CA ARG A 170 -5.59 -6.93 25.63
C ARG A 170 -6.77 -7.77 25.12
N ALA A 171 -7.17 -7.62 23.85
CA ALA A 171 -8.17 -8.47 23.23
C ALA A 171 -7.81 -9.97 23.36
N THR A 172 -8.80 -10.79 23.67
CA THR A 172 -8.63 -12.25 23.77
C THR A 172 -8.30 -12.84 22.41
N VAL A 173 -7.23 -13.63 22.36
CA VAL A 173 -6.72 -14.28 21.16
C VAL A 173 -7.50 -15.58 20.97
N LEU A 174 -8.36 -15.61 19.96
CA LEU A 174 -9.29 -16.72 19.72
C LEU A 174 -8.66 -17.88 18.95
N ARG A 175 -7.60 -17.59 18.20
CA ARG A 175 -6.97 -18.55 17.27
C ARG A 175 -5.47 -18.40 17.28
N ARG A 176 -4.78 -19.47 16.86
CA ARG A 176 -3.33 -19.51 16.64
C ARG A 176 -2.90 -18.31 15.77
N PRO A 177 -1.87 -17.55 16.17
CA PRO A 177 -1.40 -16.41 15.38
C PRO A 177 -0.90 -16.86 14.01
N VAL A 178 -1.15 -16.04 12.99
CA VAL A 178 -0.89 -16.37 11.58
C VAL A 178 0.29 -15.56 11.03
N PRO A 179 1.23 -16.17 10.29
CA PRO A 179 2.37 -15.44 9.74
C PRO A 179 1.92 -14.42 8.67
N VAL A 180 2.49 -13.20 8.73
CA VAL A 180 2.18 -12.12 7.79
C VAL A 180 3.32 -11.93 6.79
N PHE A 181 3.32 -12.72 5.72
CA PHE A 181 4.43 -12.76 4.75
C PHE A 181 4.71 -11.43 4.05
N MET A 182 3.69 -10.61 3.78
CA MET A 182 3.89 -9.29 3.17
C MET A 182 4.69 -8.35 4.08
N VAL A 183 4.39 -8.33 5.38
CA VAL A 183 5.15 -7.54 6.37
C VAL A 183 6.58 -8.06 6.47
N LYS A 184 6.78 -9.38 6.40
CA LYS A 184 8.12 -9.98 6.38
C LYS A 184 8.95 -9.43 5.21
N SER A 185 8.37 -9.37 4.01
CA SER A 185 9.04 -8.82 2.81
C SER A 185 9.44 -7.35 2.98
N VAL A 186 8.54 -6.52 3.52
CA VAL A 186 8.81 -5.08 3.75
C VAL A 186 9.92 -4.90 4.79
N VAL A 187 9.88 -5.62 5.91
CA VAL A 187 10.93 -5.54 6.94
C VAL A 187 12.28 -6.02 6.38
N THR A 188 12.29 -7.08 5.57
CA THR A 188 13.52 -7.54 4.90
C THR A 188 14.09 -6.47 3.97
N ALA A 189 13.24 -5.78 3.19
CA ALA A 189 13.67 -4.68 2.33
C ALA A 189 14.26 -3.51 3.14
N LEU A 190 13.66 -3.13 4.25
CA LEU A 190 14.18 -2.09 5.14
C LEU A 190 15.53 -2.48 5.75
N ARG A 191 15.68 -3.73 6.21
CA ARG A 191 16.97 -4.22 6.73
C ARG A 191 18.07 -4.22 5.67
N ALA A 192 17.75 -4.57 4.42
CA ALA A 192 18.71 -4.53 3.31
C ALA A 192 19.21 -3.11 3.01
N THR A 193 18.42 -2.08 3.31
CA THR A 193 18.87 -0.68 3.22
C THR A 193 19.77 -0.25 4.38
N ALA A 194 19.78 -0.98 5.49
CA ALA A 194 20.54 -0.67 6.71
C ALA A 194 21.85 -1.48 6.87
N ALA A 195 21.96 -2.69 6.33
CA ALA A 195 23.20 -3.50 6.36
C ALA A 195 23.23 -4.61 5.29
N ALA A 196 24.45 -5.07 4.94
CA ALA A 196 24.73 -6.15 3.99
C ALA A 196 24.01 -7.48 4.35
N PRO A 197 23.67 -8.33 3.37
CA PRO A 197 22.77 -9.45 3.57
C PRO A 197 23.41 -10.53 4.45
N VAL A 198 22.82 -10.78 5.62
CA VAL A 198 23.08 -11.99 6.42
C VAL A 198 22.16 -13.09 5.91
N PRO A 199 22.69 -14.27 5.53
CA PRO A 199 21.85 -15.38 5.10
C PRO A 199 21.02 -15.89 6.28
N ILE A 200 19.70 -15.83 6.14
CA ILE A 200 18.76 -16.42 7.09
C ILE A 200 18.80 -17.93 6.85
N GLN A 201 19.49 -18.66 7.74
CA GLN A 201 19.50 -20.11 7.74
C GLN A 201 18.10 -20.63 8.08
N GLY A 202 17.64 -21.61 7.30
CA GLY A 202 16.41 -22.34 7.55
C GLY A 202 16.63 -23.39 8.63
N GLU A 203 15.81 -23.33 9.67
CA GLU A 203 15.60 -24.43 10.61
C GLU A 203 14.11 -24.79 10.59
N GLU A 204 13.86 -25.93 9.94
CA GLU A 204 12.91 -27.02 10.22
C GLU A 204 11.53 -26.66 10.79
N ASP A 205 10.51 -26.84 9.93
CA ASP A 205 9.17 -27.49 10.04
C ASP A 205 8.53 -27.86 11.41
N ALA A 206 8.99 -27.33 12.53
CA ALA A 206 8.36 -27.49 13.83
C ALA A 206 7.23 -26.45 14.00
N ASP A 207 6.05 -26.89 14.45
CA ASP A 207 4.94 -25.99 14.80
C ASP A 207 5.40 -24.96 15.84
N PRO A 208 5.46 -23.66 15.49
CA PRO A 208 5.93 -22.62 16.40
C PRO A 208 5.02 -22.42 17.61
N TRP A 209 3.80 -22.95 17.57
CA TRP A 209 2.79 -22.80 18.63
C TRP A 209 2.61 -24.08 19.47
N LYS A 210 3.46 -25.10 19.27
CA LYS A 210 3.45 -26.33 20.06
C LYS A 210 3.57 -26.04 21.56
N GLY A 211 2.63 -26.59 22.36
CA GLY A 211 2.59 -26.39 23.81
C GLY A 211 2.00 -25.05 24.26
N LEU A 212 1.57 -24.17 23.34
CA LEU A 212 0.93 -22.89 23.67
C LEU A 212 -0.54 -22.82 23.25
N PHE A 213 -0.88 -23.52 22.19
CA PHE A 213 -2.24 -23.67 21.69
C PHE A 213 -2.53 -25.15 21.51
N THR A 214 -3.77 -25.56 21.77
CA THR A 214 -4.23 -26.90 21.41
C THR A 214 -3.96 -27.16 19.91
N PRO A 215 -3.43 -28.34 19.53
CA PRO A 215 -3.34 -28.72 18.12
C PRO A 215 -4.72 -28.59 17.49
N ASP A 216 -4.76 -28.21 16.20
CA ASP A 216 -5.98 -28.28 15.41
C ASP A 216 -6.31 -29.78 15.14
N HIS A 217 -6.57 -30.55 16.20
CA HIS A 217 -7.20 -31.85 16.11
C HIS A 217 -8.71 -31.61 15.97
N GLU A 218 -9.28 -32.28 14.99
CA GLU A 218 -10.69 -32.41 14.69
C GLU A 218 -11.58 -32.17 15.92
N SER A 219 -12.47 -31.19 15.77
CA SER A 219 -13.66 -30.95 16.59
C SER A 219 -14.03 -32.15 17.47
N PRO A 220 -13.84 -32.05 18.80
CA PRO A 220 -14.69 -32.78 19.72
C PRO A 220 -16.13 -32.36 19.39
N SER A 221 -16.95 -33.36 19.12
CA SER A 221 -18.40 -33.26 18.92
C SER A 221 -19.04 -32.18 19.79
N ASP A 222 -19.95 -31.43 19.17
CA ASP A 222 -20.92 -30.55 19.80
C ASP A 222 -21.45 -31.13 21.11
N GLU A 223 -21.12 -30.50 22.25
CA GLU A 223 -21.98 -30.43 23.42
C GLU A 223 -21.42 -29.38 24.41
N ASP A 224 -22.29 -28.43 24.76
CA ASP A 224 -22.20 -27.47 25.87
C ASP A 224 -21.13 -26.36 25.82
N ASP A 225 -21.56 -25.13 25.48
CA ASP A 225 -22.02 -24.21 26.54
C ASP A 225 -22.44 -22.84 25.99
N ARG A 226 -23.65 -22.44 26.37
CA ARG A 226 -24.18 -21.08 26.19
C ARG A 226 -23.55 -20.16 27.22
N VAL A 227 -22.89 -19.09 26.79
CA VAL A 227 -22.72 -17.90 27.64
C VAL A 227 -23.04 -16.62 26.89
N ASP A 228 -23.96 -15.90 27.52
CA ASP A 228 -24.56 -14.61 27.20
C ASP A 228 -23.52 -13.49 27.35
N TYR A 229 -23.39 -12.59 26.37
CA TYR A 229 -22.55 -11.39 26.53
C TYR A 229 -23.23 -10.15 25.93
N GLU A 230 -23.77 -9.34 26.83
CA GLU A 230 -24.31 -8.00 26.60
C GLU A 230 -23.24 -7.09 25.97
N SER A 231 -23.58 -6.52 24.81
CA SER A 231 -22.77 -5.54 24.10
C SER A 231 -23.09 -4.13 24.59
N SER A 232 -22.07 -3.42 25.07
CA SER A 232 -22.15 -1.98 25.35
C SER A 232 -21.85 -1.18 24.09
N GLU A 233 -22.75 -0.24 23.80
CA GLU A 233 -22.75 0.68 22.67
C GLU A 233 -21.62 1.70 22.76
N TYR A 234 -20.93 1.93 21.63
CA TYR A 234 -20.24 3.19 21.37
C TYR A 234 -20.64 3.78 20.02
N ASP A 235 -20.83 5.09 20.09
CA ASP A 235 -21.46 6.07 19.21
C ASP A 235 -20.40 6.90 18.44
N GLY A 236 -20.83 7.55 17.35
CA GLY A 236 -20.12 8.62 16.61
C GLY A 236 -19.26 8.14 15.43
N GLY A 237 -19.62 8.38 14.15
CA GLY A 237 -19.45 9.65 13.40
C GLY A 237 -18.25 9.45 12.44
N ASP A 238 -18.17 9.87 11.17
CA ASP A 238 -18.66 11.02 10.40
C ASP A 238 -18.45 10.64 8.90
N PHE A 239 -19.43 10.75 8.02
CA PHE A 239 -19.55 11.84 7.02
C PHE A 239 -18.37 11.97 6.03
N PHE A 240 -18.56 11.55 4.78
CA PHE A 240 -18.15 12.32 3.59
C PHE A 240 -19.09 11.97 2.42
N ASP A 241 -19.94 12.94 2.11
CA ASP A 241 -20.82 13.07 0.96
C ASP A 241 -19.99 13.37 -0.30
N TYR A 242 -20.05 12.50 -1.31
CA TYR A 242 -19.67 12.84 -2.67
C TYR A 242 -20.89 12.61 -3.56
N SER A 243 -21.44 13.74 -4.01
CA SER A 243 -22.44 13.84 -5.06
C SER A 243 -21.86 13.36 -6.39
N GLU A 244 -22.49 12.34 -6.99
CA GLU A 244 -22.35 12.05 -8.42
C GLU A 244 -23.70 12.29 -9.09
N ASP A 245 -23.85 13.51 -9.62
CA ASP A 245 -24.70 13.78 -10.77
C ASP A 245 -23.97 13.27 -12.05
N ASP A 246 -24.79 12.95 -13.05
CA ASP A 246 -24.46 12.80 -14.47
C ASP A 246 -23.76 11.51 -14.93
N LEU A 247 -24.53 10.44 -15.18
CA LEU A 247 -24.35 9.59 -16.38
C LEU A 247 -25.68 9.00 -16.87
N ASP A 248 -26.39 9.78 -17.67
CA ASP A 248 -27.40 9.32 -18.61
C ASP A 248 -26.76 8.62 -19.82
N GLY A 249 -27.31 7.49 -20.26
CA GLY A 249 -27.41 7.21 -21.69
C GLY A 249 -27.10 5.79 -22.18
N ALA A 250 -28.17 5.11 -22.62
CA ALA A 250 -28.24 4.11 -23.69
C ALA A 250 -28.21 2.61 -23.31
N GLU A 251 -29.34 2.12 -22.79
CA GLU A 251 -29.70 0.70 -22.86
C GLU A 251 -30.49 0.46 -24.16
N VAL A 252 -29.87 -0.21 -25.13
CA VAL A 252 -30.52 -0.67 -26.36
C VAL A 252 -31.20 -2.00 -26.05
N GLU A 253 -32.51 -1.97 -26.09
CA GLU A 253 -33.43 -3.09 -25.90
C GLU A 253 -33.25 -4.11 -27.04
N LEU A 254 -32.73 -5.30 -26.71
CA LEU A 254 -32.86 -6.49 -27.55
C LEU A 254 -33.38 -7.65 -26.69
N ALA A 255 -34.67 -7.55 -26.37
CA ALA A 255 -35.48 -8.67 -25.91
C ALA A 255 -35.94 -9.49 -27.13
N MET A 256 -35.28 -10.62 -27.39
CA MET A 256 -35.87 -11.73 -28.15
C MET A 256 -35.43 -13.05 -27.51
N GLY A 257 -36.36 -13.69 -26.82
CA GLY A 257 -36.14 -14.99 -26.19
C GLY A 257 -37.32 -15.46 -25.34
N LEU A 258 -38.38 -15.91 -26.02
CA LEU A 258 -39.43 -16.85 -25.56
C LEU A 258 -39.80 -16.81 -24.07
N GLY A 259 -40.84 -16.03 -23.76
CA GLY A 259 -41.57 -16.13 -22.50
C GLY A 259 -42.22 -17.50 -22.36
N SER A 260 -41.58 -18.37 -21.58
CA SER A 260 -42.31 -19.27 -20.69
C SER A 260 -42.85 -18.40 -19.57
N ASP A 261 -44.16 -18.33 -19.46
CA ASP A 261 -44.88 -17.58 -18.43
C ASP A 261 -44.63 -18.24 -17.07
N ASP A 262 -43.50 -17.88 -16.46
CA ASP A 262 -43.02 -18.34 -15.15
C ASP A 262 -43.82 -17.69 -13.99
N SER A 263 -45.04 -17.21 -14.28
CA SER A 263 -45.88 -16.46 -13.34
C SER A 263 -46.53 -17.33 -12.28
N ASP A 264 -46.62 -18.64 -12.52
CA ASP A 264 -47.37 -19.58 -11.67
C ASP A 264 -46.46 -20.53 -10.86
N ALA A 265 -45.14 -20.42 -10.99
CA ALA A 265 -44.21 -21.24 -10.22
C ALA A 265 -44.28 -20.89 -8.73
N VAL A 266 -44.62 -21.88 -7.88
CA VAL A 266 -44.62 -21.73 -6.42
C VAL A 266 -43.19 -21.83 -5.94
N TYR A 267 -42.64 -20.75 -5.37
CA TYR A 267 -41.28 -20.74 -4.83
C TYR A 267 -41.27 -21.14 -3.35
N THR A 268 -40.34 -22.01 -2.97
CA THR A 268 -40.14 -22.47 -1.58
C THR A 268 -38.68 -22.30 -1.16
N VAL A 269 -38.41 -22.43 0.15
CA VAL A 269 -37.04 -22.34 0.66
C VAL A 269 -36.22 -23.47 0.06
N ALA A 270 -35.12 -23.12 -0.62
CA ALA A 270 -34.20 -24.09 -1.20
C ALA A 270 -33.72 -25.07 -0.12
N ARG A 271 -33.54 -26.33 -0.51
CA ARG A 271 -33.05 -27.40 0.36
C ARG A 271 -31.61 -27.75 0.01
N TRP A 272 -30.98 -28.52 0.88
CA TRP A 272 -29.64 -29.02 0.62
C TRP A 272 -29.60 -29.80 -0.69
N GLU A 273 -28.57 -29.56 -1.50
CA GLU A 273 -28.29 -30.28 -2.74
C GLU A 273 -26.88 -30.86 -2.68
N PRO A 274 -26.62 -32.00 -3.34
CA PRO A 274 -25.28 -32.56 -3.43
C PRO A 274 -24.34 -31.66 -4.26
N PRO A 275 -23.01 -31.69 -4.02
CA PRO A 275 -22.05 -30.89 -4.78
C PRO A 275 -22.01 -31.28 -6.27
N THR A 276 -22.09 -30.30 -7.15
CA THR A 276 -22.20 -30.52 -8.62
C THR A 276 -20.86 -30.63 -9.36
N ARG A 277 -19.74 -30.26 -8.75
CA ARG A 277 -18.41 -30.28 -9.38
C ARG A 277 -17.46 -31.27 -8.71
N ARG A 278 -16.73 -32.03 -9.53
CA ARG A 278 -15.53 -32.75 -9.08
C ARG A 278 -14.35 -31.80 -9.00
N VAL A 279 -13.65 -31.81 -7.87
CA VAL A 279 -12.43 -31.05 -7.64
C VAL A 279 -11.39 -32.05 -7.16
N GLU A 280 -10.26 -32.12 -7.84
CA GLU A 280 -9.16 -33.01 -7.47
C GLU A 280 -8.60 -32.59 -6.10
N PHE A 281 -8.22 -33.58 -5.29
CA PHE A 281 -7.82 -33.39 -3.89
C PHE A 281 -6.40 -32.80 -3.82
N GLU A 282 -6.28 -31.50 -4.06
CA GLU A 282 -5.07 -30.73 -3.74
C GLU A 282 -5.21 -30.13 -2.34
N ASN A 283 -4.10 -30.00 -1.61
CA ASN A 283 -3.96 -29.59 -0.20
C ASN A 283 -4.68 -28.26 0.18
N VAL A 284 -6.00 -28.25 0.14
CA VAL A 284 -6.88 -27.09 0.34
C VAL A 284 -7.65 -27.29 1.64
N SER A 285 -7.93 -26.20 2.37
CA SER A 285 -8.69 -26.30 3.62
C SER A 285 -10.06 -26.95 3.38
N SER A 286 -10.51 -27.79 4.32
CA SER A 286 -11.78 -28.53 4.22
C SER A 286 -12.97 -27.62 3.86
N ALA A 287 -13.00 -26.40 4.39
CA ALA A 287 -14.05 -25.41 4.08
C ALA A 287 -13.97 -24.88 2.64
N LEU A 288 -12.76 -24.56 2.14
CA LEU A 288 -12.56 -24.05 0.79
C LEU A 288 -12.87 -25.14 -0.25
N TRP A 289 -12.48 -26.39 0.02
CA TRP A 289 -12.78 -27.53 -0.82
C TRP A 289 -14.29 -27.80 -0.95
N LYS A 290 -15.04 -27.75 0.17
CA LYS A 290 -16.51 -27.89 0.15
C LYS A 290 -17.19 -26.84 -0.74
N MET A 291 -16.73 -25.59 -0.69
CA MET A 291 -17.26 -24.51 -1.54
C MET A 291 -16.90 -24.68 -3.01
N GLN A 292 -15.68 -25.13 -3.33
CA GLN A 292 -15.26 -25.34 -4.73
C GLN A 292 -16.06 -26.44 -5.43
N ARG A 293 -16.35 -27.55 -4.74
CA ARG A 293 -17.21 -28.62 -5.27
C ARG A 293 -18.64 -28.18 -5.56
N ARG A 294 -19.04 -27.05 -4.99
CA ARG A 294 -20.36 -26.42 -5.16
C ARG A 294 -20.36 -25.27 -6.17
N GLY A 295 -19.24 -25.11 -6.91
CA GLY A 295 -19.12 -24.15 -8.01
C GLY A 295 -18.52 -22.80 -7.64
N CYS A 296 -18.10 -22.59 -6.38
CA CYS A 296 -17.41 -21.36 -5.99
C CYS A 296 -15.96 -21.34 -6.48
N THR A 297 -15.58 -20.34 -7.27
CA THR A 297 -14.17 -20.11 -7.62
C THR A 297 -13.42 -19.55 -6.40
N PRO A 298 -12.10 -19.81 -6.27
CA PRO A 298 -11.29 -19.23 -5.20
C PRO A 298 -11.43 -17.70 -5.12
N ARG A 299 -11.51 -17.06 -6.29
CA ARG A 299 -11.65 -15.61 -6.42
C ARG A 299 -12.99 -15.12 -5.88
N LEU A 300 -14.10 -15.81 -6.17
CA LEU A 300 -15.42 -15.49 -5.63
C LEU A 300 -15.42 -15.59 -4.09
N ILE A 301 -14.78 -16.64 -3.56
CA ILE A 301 -14.69 -16.89 -2.12
C ILE A 301 -13.95 -15.76 -1.41
N MET A 302 -12.82 -15.33 -1.99
CA MET A 302 -12.02 -14.24 -1.44
C MET A 302 -12.72 -12.88 -1.56
N LEU A 303 -13.31 -12.56 -2.71
CA LEU A 303 -13.89 -11.24 -2.98
C LEU A 303 -15.15 -10.96 -2.14
N PHE A 304 -15.99 -11.97 -1.94
CA PHE A 304 -17.29 -11.82 -1.27
C PHE A 304 -17.34 -12.51 0.10
N HIS A 305 -16.17 -12.88 0.65
CA HIS A 305 -16.04 -13.59 1.93
C HIS A 305 -17.01 -14.76 2.05
N MET A 306 -17.10 -15.59 1.00
CA MET A 306 -18.08 -16.67 0.93
C MET A 306 -17.91 -17.62 2.11
N ARG A 307 -19.04 -18.09 2.64
CA ARG A 307 -19.10 -19.14 3.67
C ARG A 307 -20.02 -20.25 3.20
N TYR A 308 -19.79 -21.43 3.72
CA TYR A 308 -20.65 -22.58 3.50
C TYR A 308 -20.98 -23.24 4.83
N THR A 309 -22.27 -23.48 5.06
CA THR A 309 -22.76 -24.37 6.10
C THR A 309 -23.80 -25.31 5.49
N HIS A 310 -23.98 -26.47 6.12
CA HIS A 310 -24.94 -27.46 5.63
C HIS A 310 -26.38 -26.92 5.66
N ASP A 311 -26.74 -26.16 6.71
CA ASP A 311 -28.10 -25.67 6.94
C ASP A 311 -28.44 -24.37 6.19
N GLU A 312 -27.42 -23.56 5.87
CA GLU A 312 -27.62 -22.26 5.21
C GLU A 312 -27.18 -22.25 3.75
N GLY A 313 -26.40 -23.24 3.31
CA GLY A 313 -25.81 -23.28 1.99
C GLY A 313 -24.68 -22.28 1.83
N LEU A 314 -24.51 -21.78 0.60
CA LEU A 314 -23.50 -20.80 0.22
C LEU A 314 -23.98 -19.38 0.54
N VAL A 315 -23.21 -18.69 1.36
CA VAL A 315 -23.51 -17.32 1.82
C VAL A 315 -22.44 -16.36 1.33
N ALA A 316 -22.84 -15.36 0.55
CA ALA A 316 -21.99 -14.24 0.11
C ALA A 316 -22.23 -13.00 0.98
N HIS A 317 -21.18 -12.25 1.28
CA HIS A 317 -21.27 -10.99 2.01
C HIS A 317 -21.16 -9.80 1.05
N VAL A 318 -22.16 -8.92 1.05
CA VAL A 318 -22.21 -7.73 0.17
C VAL A 318 -22.51 -6.44 0.93
N SER A 319 -21.90 -5.34 0.49
CA SER A 319 -22.01 -4.02 1.14
C SER A 319 -23.41 -3.45 1.07
N SER A 320 -24.10 -3.63 -0.05
CA SER A 320 -25.44 -3.11 -0.30
C SER A 320 -26.20 -4.02 -1.29
N LEU A 321 -27.52 -4.13 -1.15
CA LEU A 321 -28.38 -4.70 -2.19
C LEU A 321 -28.63 -3.70 -3.33
N ASP A 322 -28.39 -2.41 -3.10
CA ASP A 322 -28.72 -1.31 -4.01
C ASP A 322 -27.55 -0.89 -4.92
N ALA A 323 -26.31 -1.18 -4.54
CA ALA A 323 -25.13 -0.80 -5.31
C ALA A 323 -24.81 -1.83 -6.43
N LEU A 324 -25.31 -1.61 -7.65
CA LEU A 324 -24.74 -2.24 -8.85
C LEU A 324 -23.41 -1.53 -9.19
N GLY A 325 -22.29 -2.04 -8.66
CA GLY A 325 -20.96 -1.66 -9.15
C GLY A 325 -20.11 -0.75 -8.25
N ALA A 326 -20.61 -0.28 -7.11
CA ALA A 326 -19.76 0.38 -6.10
C ALA A 326 -19.19 -0.66 -5.13
N ASP A 327 -17.88 -0.58 -4.93
CA ASP A 327 -16.99 -1.41 -4.12
C ASP A 327 -17.67 -2.45 -3.18
N VAL A 328 -17.77 -3.70 -3.65
CA VAL A 328 -18.47 -4.79 -2.93
C VAL A 328 -17.66 -5.34 -1.75
N THR A 329 -16.51 -4.73 -1.44
CA THR A 329 -15.57 -5.23 -0.44
C THR A 329 -15.83 -4.61 0.94
N MET A 330 -16.91 -5.07 1.59
CA MET A 330 -17.04 -5.32 3.05
C MET A 330 -18.53 -5.34 3.44
N GLY A 331 -19.14 -6.50 3.29
CA GLY A 331 -20.58 -6.68 3.41
C GLY A 331 -21.14 -6.86 4.81
N ARG A 332 -22.10 -6.01 5.19
CA ARG A 332 -23.01 -6.24 6.34
C ARG A 332 -24.18 -7.17 5.95
N ASN A 333 -24.59 -7.17 4.68
CA ASN A 333 -25.69 -7.98 4.16
C ASN A 333 -25.23 -9.39 3.78
N ARG A 334 -26.13 -10.37 3.88
CA ARG A 334 -25.87 -11.76 3.49
C ARG A 334 -26.78 -12.17 2.35
N LEU A 335 -26.19 -12.72 1.30
CA LEU A 335 -26.90 -13.35 0.19
C LEU A 335 -26.76 -14.86 0.33
N PHE A 336 -27.86 -15.57 0.53
CA PHE A 336 -27.86 -17.03 0.56
C PHE A 336 -28.21 -17.51 -0.85
N LEU A 337 -27.22 -18.07 -1.53
CA LEU A 337 -27.27 -18.37 -2.97
C LEU A 337 -27.82 -19.77 -3.29
N GLY A 338 -28.08 -20.58 -2.26
CA GLY A 338 -28.41 -22.00 -2.37
C GLY A 338 -27.19 -22.88 -2.07
N TRP A 339 -27.25 -24.15 -2.45
CA TRP A 339 -26.20 -25.13 -2.15
C TRP A 339 -25.22 -25.37 -3.29
N ASN A 340 -25.57 -24.95 -4.50
CA ASN A 340 -24.72 -24.96 -5.68
C ASN A 340 -24.83 -23.63 -6.43
N ILE A 341 -23.73 -23.21 -7.05
CA ILE A 341 -23.71 -22.07 -7.97
C ILE A 341 -23.09 -22.44 -9.30
N HIS A 342 -23.61 -21.84 -10.36
CA HIS A 342 -23.12 -22.02 -11.72
C HIS A 342 -22.68 -20.66 -12.26
N ILE A 343 -21.36 -20.45 -12.29
CA ILE A 343 -20.76 -19.30 -12.95
C ILE A 343 -20.54 -19.69 -14.41
N ASP A 344 -21.23 -18.98 -15.30
CA ASP A 344 -21.03 -19.13 -16.74
C ASP A 344 -19.71 -18.45 -17.12
N THR A 345 -18.74 -19.24 -17.57
CA THR A 345 -17.41 -18.77 -17.98
C THR A 345 -17.31 -18.59 -19.51
N SER A 346 -18.40 -18.79 -20.25
CA SER A 346 -18.40 -18.73 -21.72
C SER A 346 -18.50 -17.30 -22.29
N ASP A 347 -18.69 -16.30 -21.42
CA ASP A 347 -18.80 -14.90 -21.81
C ASP A 347 -17.37 -14.32 -22.01
N ASP A 348 -16.78 -14.57 -23.18
CA ASP A 348 -15.42 -14.16 -23.61
C ASP A 348 -15.19 -12.63 -23.70
N THR A 349 -15.99 -11.83 -22.99
CA THR A 349 -15.79 -10.38 -22.93
C THR A 349 -14.55 -10.06 -22.10
N VAL A 350 -13.54 -9.49 -22.78
CA VAL A 350 -12.16 -9.25 -22.28
C VAL A 350 -12.06 -8.35 -21.03
N GLU A 351 -13.17 -7.73 -20.61
CA GLU A 351 -13.20 -6.75 -19.50
C GLU A 351 -14.07 -7.17 -18.29
N SER A 352 -14.69 -8.35 -18.28
CA SER A 352 -15.62 -8.72 -17.20
C SER A 352 -14.99 -9.67 -16.18
N ASP A 353 -14.96 -9.27 -14.91
CA ASP A 353 -14.70 -10.18 -13.79
C ASP A 353 -15.93 -11.11 -13.62
N PRO A 354 -15.88 -12.40 -14.03
CA PRO A 354 -17.06 -13.26 -14.10
C PRO A 354 -17.68 -13.47 -12.71
N GLU A 355 -16.86 -13.49 -11.66
CA GLU A 355 -17.33 -13.58 -10.27
C GLU A 355 -18.12 -12.36 -9.82
N LYS A 356 -17.68 -11.15 -10.20
CA LYS A 356 -18.40 -9.92 -9.88
C LYS A 356 -19.69 -9.85 -10.68
N THR A 357 -19.62 -10.19 -11.96
CA THR A 357 -20.77 -10.23 -12.86
C THR A 357 -21.83 -11.20 -12.35
N PHE A 358 -21.43 -12.37 -11.83
CA PHE A 358 -22.34 -13.29 -11.17
C PHE A 358 -23.07 -12.66 -9.98
N ILE A 359 -22.36 -12.07 -9.01
CA ILE A 359 -23.02 -11.43 -7.85
C ILE A 359 -23.90 -10.25 -8.27
N VAL A 360 -23.46 -9.43 -9.22
CA VAL A 360 -24.26 -8.32 -9.77
C VAL A 360 -25.54 -8.83 -10.45
N ARG A 361 -25.47 -9.96 -11.17
CA ARG A 361 -26.66 -10.63 -11.73
C ARG A 361 -27.62 -11.07 -10.62
N GLN A 362 -27.12 -11.65 -9.53
CA GLN A 362 -27.97 -12.01 -8.38
C GLN A 362 -28.63 -10.78 -7.72
N LEU A 363 -27.89 -9.70 -7.50
CA LEU A 363 -28.43 -8.44 -6.95
C LEU A 363 -29.51 -7.83 -7.85
N ARG A 364 -29.32 -7.93 -9.17
CA ARG A 364 -30.32 -7.49 -10.15
C ARG A 364 -31.56 -8.38 -10.13
N ASP A 365 -31.39 -9.69 -9.96
CA ASP A 365 -32.47 -10.67 -9.86
C ASP A 365 -33.35 -10.43 -8.64
N ILE A 366 -32.76 -10.06 -7.48
CA ILE A 366 -33.51 -9.65 -6.28
C ILE A 366 -34.51 -8.53 -6.59
N ARG A 367 -34.13 -7.56 -7.43
CA ARG A 367 -35.01 -6.43 -7.79
C ARG A 367 -36.03 -6.78 -8.87
N ARG A 368 -35.61 -7.55 -9.87
CA ARG A 368 -36.46 -7.87 -11.04
C ARG A 368 -37.46 -8.99 -10.75
N HIS A 369 -37.09 -9.92 -9.86
CA HIS A 369 -37.87 -11.11 -9.54
C HIS A 369 -37.93 -11.33 -8.02
N PRO A 370 -38.56 -10.42 -7.25
CA PRO A 370 -38.62 -10.52 -5.79
C PRO A 370 -39.31 -11.81 -5.31
N GLN A 371 -40.18 -12.42 -6.11
CA GLN A 371 -40.79 -13.72 -5.80
C GLN A 371 -39.78 -14.87 -5.69
N ARG A 372 -38.58 -14.72 -6.27
CA ARG A 372 -37.48 -15.70 -6.18
C ARG A 372 -36.62 -15.50 -4.93
N TRP A 373 -36.92 -14.50 -4.10
CA TRP A 373 -36.09 -14.12 -2.97
C TRP A 373 -36.91 -13.85 -1.72
N MET A 374 -36.46 -14.38 -0.59
CA MET A 374 -36.96 -14.03 0.73
C MET A 374 -35.98 -13.06 1.38
N VAL A 375 -36.36 -11.77 1.44
CA VAL A 375 -35.55 -10.73 2.07
C VAL A 375 -36.08 -10.46 3.46
N THR A 376 -35.25 -10.71 4.48
CA THR A 376 -35.59 -10.49 5.89
C THR A 376 -34.60 -9.52 6.51
N GLU A 377 -35.09 -8.55 7.29
CA GLU A 377 -34.21 -7.72 8.12
C GLU A 377 -33.54 -8.57 9.19
N ARG A 378 -32.25 -8.35 9.42
CA ARG A 378 -31.49 -9.16 10.38
C ARG A 378 -31.91 -8.82 11.81
N HIS A 379 -32.31 -9.85 12.55
CA HIS A 379 -32.67 -9.73 13.96
C HIS A 379 -31.49 -9.16 14.76
N GLY A 380 -31.74 -8.11 15.56
CA GLY A 380 -30.73 -7.40 16.36
C GLY A 380 -30.22 -6.08 15.74
N PHE A 381 -30.58 -5.75 14.50
CA PHE A 381 -30.21 -4.46 13.86
C PHE A 381 -31.38 -3.77 13.13
N PRO A 382 -32.53 -3.54 13.80
CA PRO A 382 -33.67 -2.89 13.16
C PRO A 382 -33.29 -1.48 12.66
N GLY A 383 -33.68 -1.15 11.43
CA GLY A 383 -33.48 0.19 10.85
C GLY A 383 -32.07 0.53 10.37
N ARG A 384 -31.09 -0.38 10.43
CA ARG A 384 -29.73 -0.16 9.88
C ARG A 384 -29.55 -0.60 8.43
N GLY A 385 -30.63 -1.02 7.76
CA GLY A 385 -30.59 -1.49 6.37
C GLY A 385 -29.79 -2.79 6.18
N ILE A 386 -29.61 -3.57 7.26
CA ILE A 386 -28.90 -4.86 7.21
C ILE A 386 -29.92 -5.96 6.93
N VAL A 387 -29.76 -6.64 5.80
CA VAL A 387 -30.71 -7.62 5.29
C VAL A 387 -30.03 -8.94 4.97
N ASP A 388 -30.83 -9.99 5.13
CA ASP A 388 -30.53 -11.34 4.73
C ASP A 388 -31.45 -11.68 3.55
N ALA A 389 -30.88 -11.88 2.37
CA ALA A 389 -31.63 -12.24 1.17
C ALA A 389 -31.40 -13.72 0.82
N ARG A 390 -32.43 -14.55 0.98
CA ARG A 390 -32.40 -15.98 0.67
C ARG A 390 -32.98 -16.26 -0.71
N ARG A 391 -32.22 -16.90 -1.58
CA ARG A 391 -32.74 -17.40 -2.85
C ARG A 391 -33.73 -18.54 -2.60
N LEU A 392 -34.88 -18.46 -3.25
CA LEU A 392 -35.91 -19.49 -3.25
C LEU A 392 -35.77 -20.36 -4.49
N ALA A 393 -36.17 -21.63 -4.37
CA ALA A 393 -36.21 -22.58 -5.47
C ALA A 393 -37.67 -22.84 -5.87
N PRO A 394 -37.96 -23.11 -7.15
CA PRO A 394 -39.27 -23.63 -7.56
C PRO A 394 -39.61 -24.90 -6.77
N ALA A 395 -40.85 -25.04 -6.30
CA ALA A 395 -41.29 -26.18 -5.50
C ALA A 395 -41.17 -27.51 -6.25
N GLU A 396 -41.23 -27.48 -7.59
CA GLU A 396 -41.04 -28.63 -8.45
C GLU A 396 -39.59 -29.13 -8.48
N ASP A 397 -38.62 -28.24 -8.25
CA ASP A 397 -37.19 -28.56 -8.27
C ASP A 397 -36.64 -28.98 -6.90
N THR A 398 -37.43 -28.86 -5.83
CA THR A 398 -36.99 -29.27 -4.48
C THR A 398 -37.08 -30.78 -4.29
N GLU A 399 -36.05 -31.50 -4.75
CA GLU A 399 -35.86 -32.92 -4.45
C GLU A 399 -35.56 -33.14 -2.95
N LEU A 400 -36.01 -34.29 -2.42
CA LEU A 400 -35.67 -34.75 -1.06
C LEU A 400 -34.39 -35.58 -1.13
N TYR A 401 -33.28 -34.99 -0.70
CA TYR A 401 -32.05 -35.73 -0.46
C TYR A 401 -32.00 -36.18 1.00
N ASP A 402 -31.84 -37.48 1.23
CA ASP A 402 -31.80 -38.10 2.57
C ASP A 402 -30.40 -38.07 3.20
N THR A 403 -29.39 -37.48 2.54
CA THR A 403 -27.99 -37.61 2.93
C THR A 403 -27.38 -36.26 3.34
N SER A 404 -26.51 -36.31 4.35
CA SER A 404 -25.77 -35.13 4.84
C SER A 404 -24.35 -35.08 4.25
N ASP A 405 -23.67 -33.94 4.31
CA ASP A 405 -22.31 -33.75 3.73
C ASP A 405 -21.25 -34.77 4.22
N SER A 406 -21.55 -35.55 5.27
CA SER A 406 -20.68 -36.60 5.83
C SER A 406 -20.77 -37.95 5.11
N GLU A 407 -21.78 -38.16 4.24
CA GLU A 407 -21.85 -39.35 3.41
C GLU A 407 -21.13 -39.07 2.08
N ALA A 408 -20.02 -39.78 1.85
CA ALA A 408 -19.17 -39.64 0.67
C ALA A 408 -19.95 -40.00 -0.62
N TYR A 409 -20.73 -39.06 -1.15
CA TYR A 409 -21.35 -39.12 -2.47
C TYR A 409 -20.30 -38.88 -3.56
N ILE A 410 -19.39 -39.84 -3.72
CA ILE A 410 -18.77 -40.17 -5.01
C ILE A 410 -18.69 -41.71 -5.04
N ASN A 411 -19.81 -42.36 -5.33
CA ASN A 411 -19.73 -43.71 -5.87
C ASN A 411 -19.12 -43.57 -7.26
N ASP A 412 -17.91 -44.10 -7.45
CA ASP A 412 -17.20 -44.10 -8.74
C ASP A 412 -17.88 -44.97 -9.82
N GLU A 413 -19.04 -45.57 -9.52
CA GLU A 413 -19.71 -46.53 -10.41
C GLU A 413 -20.82 -45.94 -11.31
N ASP A 414 -21.29 -44.70 -11.09
CA ASP A 414 -22.43 -44.13 -11.85
C ASP A 414 -22.06 -43.26 -13.08
N PHE A 415 -20.78 -43.14 -13.42
CA PHE A 415 -20.32 -42.38 -14.60
C PHE A 415 -19.28 -43.15 -15.45
N MET A 416 -19.57 -44.40 -15.78
CA MET A 416 -18.95 -45.10 -16.92
C MET A 416 -19.78 -44.95 -18.19
#